data_AF-A0A7L3ULM1-F1
#
_entry.id   AF-A0A7L3ULM1-F1
#
_cell.length_a   1.000
_cell.length_b   1.000
_cell.length_c   1.000
_cell.angle_alpha   90.00
_cell.angle_beta   90.00
_cell.angle_gamma   90.00
#
_symmetry.space_group_name_H-M   'P 1'
#
loop_
_entity.id
_entity.type
_entity.pdbx_description
1 polymer ?
#
loop_
_entity_poly.entity_id
_entity_poly.type
_entity_poly.pdbx_seq_one_letter_code
_entity_poly.pdbx_strand_id
1 'polypeptide(L)'
;MAVGTQLRLLLWKNFTYRRRQRIQLAIEILWPLFLFFILISVRQSHPPFQQHECHFPNKALPSAGTLPWLQGIICNMNNPCFRHPTAGEAPGVVGNFEGSILSRLLTEARQVLLRTNRQRLLRSFSQLLPVLRRLQGIGARQRGEHWGWGVWGKRDPPPADPSSPPARPVRDYLKGNETFSRFLRTNTSLPPALVDELMGAQLSPRIV
;
A
#
# COMPACT_ATOMS: atom_id res chain seq x y z
N MET A 1 74.57 -31.07 -35.82
CA MET A 1 73.39 -30.21 -36.08
C MET A 1 72.35 -30.91 -36.97
N ALA A 2 71.88 -32.10 -36.59
CA ALA A 2 71.00 -32.93 -37.44
C ALA A 2 69.50 -32.86 -37.05
N VAL A 3 69.19 -32.51 -35.80
CA VAL A 3 67.80 -32.50 -35.29
C VAL A 3 66.97 -31.36 -35.92
N GLY A 4 67.57 -30.18 -36.11
CA GLY A 4 66.87 -29.02 -36.68
C GLY A 4 66.45 -29.20 -38.14
N THR A 5 67.27 -29.88 -38.94
CA THR A 5 66.96 -30.18 -40.35
C THR A 5 65.86 -31.24 -40.45
N GLN A 6 65.88 -32.29 -39.62
CA GLN A 6 64.78 -33.26 -39.53
C GLN A 6 63.47 -32.62 -39.03
N LEU A 7 63.51 -31.78 -37.99
CA LEU A 7 62.33 -31.08 -37.46
C LEU A 7 61.69 -30.17 -38.53
N ARG A 8 62.51 -29.41 -39.26
CA ARG A 8 62.04 -28.56 -40.35
C ARG A 8 61.36 -29.36 -41.46
N LEU A 9 61.89 -30.53 -41.80
CA LEU A 9 61.31 -31.39 -42.85
C LEU A 9 59.97 -32.00 -42.40
N LEU A 10 59.84 -32.34 -41.11
CA LEU A 10 58.58 -32.78 -40.51
C LEU A 10 57.52 -31.67 -40.46
N LEU A 11 57.89 -30.46 -40.03
CA LEU A 11 57.00 -29.30 -40.03
C LEU A 11 56.57 -28.94 -41.46
N TRP A 12 57.51 -28.96 -42.42
CA TRP A 12 57.20 -28.72 -43.83
C TRP A 12 56.22 -29.75 -44.39
N LYS A 13 56.40 -31.04 -44.07
CA LYS A 13 55.45 -32.10 -44.44
C LYS A 13 54.04 -31.80 -43.89
N ASN A 14 53.93 -31.50 -42.60
CA ASN A 14 52.65 -31.21 -41.96
C ASN A 14 51.99 -29.94 -42.51
N PHE A 15 52.77 -28.89 -42.73
CA PHE A 15 52.27 -27.64 -43.32
C PHE A 15 51.81 -27.83 -44.76
N THR A 16 52.58 -28.55 -45.58
CA THR A 16 52.24 -28.82 -46.98
C THR A 16 50.99 -29.69 -47.08
N TYR A 17 50.82 -30.64 -46.15
CA TYR A 17 49.61 -31.46 -46.06
C TYR A 17 48.37 -30.59 -45.81
N ARG A 18 48.39 -29.71 -44.79
CA ARG A 18 47.30 -28.77 -44.51
C ARG A 18 47.06 -27.74 -45.62
N ARG A 19 48.12 -27.30 -46.32
CA ARG A 19 48.03 -26.37 -47.46
C ARG A 19 47.36 -26.98 -48.69
N ARG A 20 47.44 -28.31 -48.87
CA ARG A 20 46.75 -29.03 -49.95
C ARG A 20 45.27 -29.23 -49.66
N GLN A 21 44.88 -29.33 -48.38
CA GLN A 21 43.48 -29.44 -47.94
C GLN A 21 42.87 -28.07 -47.60
N ARG A 22 42.65 -27.24 -48.62
CA ARG A 22 42.17 -25.85 -48.47
C ARG A 22 40.85 -25.72 -47.71
N ILE A 23 39.91 -26.64 -47.93
CA ILE A 23 38.58 -26.63 -47.29
C ILE A 23 38.70 -26.89 -45.79
N GLN A 24 39.46 -27.90 -45.39
CA GLN A 24 39.64 -28.27 -43.99
C GLN A 24 40.37 -27.17 -43.21
N LEU A 25 41.40 -26.56 -43.80
CA LEU A 25 42.10 -25.41 -43.21
C LEU A 25 41.17 -24.20 -43.04
N ALA A 26 40.30 -23.93 -44.02
CA ALA A 26 39.34 -22.83 -43.94
C ALA A 26 38.33 -23.06 -42.81
N ILE A 27 37.79 -24.27 -42.66
CA ILE A 27 36.87 -24.61 -41.56
C ILE A 27 37.59 -24.52 -40.21
N GLU A 28 38.82 -25.01 -40.11
CA GLU A 28 39.63 -24.94 -38.88
C GLU A 28 39.88 -23.49 -38.42
N ILE A 29 40.01 -22.54 -39.35
CA ILE A 29 40.19 -21.10 -39.04
C ILE A 29 38.83 -20.41 -38.80
N LEU A 30 37.82 -20.70 -39.62
CA LEU A 30 36.51 -20.06 -39.52
C LEU A 30 35.73 -20.51 -38.28
N TRP A 31 35.90 -21.75 -37.84
CA TRP A 31 35.23 -22.30 -36.66
C TRP A 31 35.48 -21.48 -35.38
N PRO A 32 36.72 -21.21 -34.94
CA PRO A 32 36.96 -20.37 -33.76
C PRO A 32 36.49 -18.92 -33.97
N LEU A 33 36.65 -18.36 -35.17
CA LEU A 33 36.17 -17.01 -35.49
C LEU A 33 34.64 -16.90 -35.35
N PHE A 34 33.92 -17.92 -35.81
CA PHE A 34 32.46 -18.00 -35.67
C PHE A 34 32.03 -18.10 -34.21
N LEU A 35 32.72 -18.92 -33.40
CA LEU A 35 32.46 -18.98 -31.96
C LEU A 35 32.70 -17.63 -31.27
N PHE A 36 33.78 -16.92 -31.59
CA PHE A 36 34.03 -15.59 -31.06
C PHE A 36 32.98 -14.58 -31.49
N PHE A 37 32.53 -14.63 -32.74
CA PHE A 37 31.47 -13.76 -33.24
C PHE A 37 30.17 -13.94 -32.45
N ILE A 38 29.77 -15.18 -32.17
CA ILE A 38 28.61 -15.47 -31.33
C ILE A 38 28.80 -14.90 -29.93
N LEU A 39 29.95 -15.11 -29.29
CA LEU A 39 30.22 -14.59 -27.94
C LEU A 39 30.17 -13.06 -27.88
N ILE A 40 30.70 -12.38 -28.89
CA ILE A 40 30.64 -10.91 -29.00
C ILE A 40 29.20 -10.44 -29.19
N SER A 41 28.42 -11.12 -30.03
CA SER A 41 27.00 -10.81 -30.25
C SER A 41 26.17 -10.96 -28.96
N VAL A 42 26.38 -12.04 -28.20
CA VAL A 42 25.76 -12.24 -26.89
C VAL A 42 26.18 -11.13 -25.92
N ARG A 43 27.47 -10.78 -25.89
CA ARG A 43 27.98 -9.69 -25.05
C ARG A 43 27.37 -8.34 -25.41
N GLN A 44 27.14 -8.07 -26.69
CA GLN A 44 26.51 -6.83 -27.15
C GLN A 44 25.01 -6.79 -26.80
N SER A 45 24.35 -7.94 -26.77
CA SER A 45 22.94 -8.06 -26.36
C SER A 45 22.73 -7.79 -24.87
N HIS A 46 23.77 -7.99 -24.05
CA HIS A 46 23.75 -7.80 -22.61
C HIS A 46 24.76 -6.73 -22.17
N PRO A 47 24.49 -5.42 -22.43
CA PRO A 47 25.36 -4.36 -21.94
C PRO A 47 25.43 -4.38 -20.40
N PRO A 48 26.57 -3.95 -19.81
CA PRO A 48 26.72 -3.94 -18.37
C PRO A 48 25.71 -3.00 -17.71
N PHE A 49 25.02 -3.49 -16.68
CA PHE A 49 24.08 -2.68 -15.91
C PHE A 49 24.86 -1.75 -14.97
N GLN A 50 24.79 -0.45 -15.22
CA GLN A 50 25.42 0.56 -14.36
C GLN A 50 24.47 0.88 -13.19
N GLN A 51 24.88 0.54 -11.98
CA GLN A 51 24.20 0.97 -10.76
C GLN A 51 24.95 2.15 -10.16
N HIS A 52 24.19 3.13 -9.66
CA HIS A 52 24.76 4.19 -8.84
C HIS A 52 25.11 3.66 -7.45
N GLU A 53 25.96 4.39 -6.72
CA GLU A 53 26.16 4.13 -5.29
C GLU A 53 24.80 4.21 -4.59
N CYS A 54 24.39 3.06 -4.04
CA CYS A 54 23.03 2.82 -3.61
C CYS A 54 22.96 2.83 -2.09
N HIS A 55 22.26 3.82 -1.56
CA HIS A 55 22.04 4.00 -0.14
C HIS A 55 20.67 3.48 0.25
N PHE A 56 20.62 2.72 1.34
CA PHE A 56 19.40 2.09 1.82
C PHE A 56 19.03 2.65 3.19
N PRO A 57 17.75 2.97 3.41
CA PRO A 57 17.29 3.40 4.71
C PRO A 57 17.39 2.24 5.72
N ASN A 58 17.72 2.58 6.97
CA ASN A 58 17.81 1.61 8.04
C ASN A 58 16.44 0.96 8.35
N LYS A 59 16.44 -0.37 8.52
CA LYS A 59 15.26 -1.11 8.98
C LYS A 59 15.41 -1.48 10.44
N ALA A 60 14.47 -1.05 11.26
CA ALA A 60 14.43 -1.40 12.67
C ALA A 60 14.03 -2.86 12.84
N LEU A 61 14.74 -3.58 13.73
CA LEU A 61 14.33 -4.89 14.20
C LEU A 61 13.26 -4.75 15.29
N PRO A 62 12.47 -5.79 15.59
CA PRO A 62 11.46 -5.75 16.65
C PRO A 62 12.00 -5.32 18.02
N SER A 63 13.29 -5.57 18.29
CA SER A 63 13.98 -5.18 19.52
C SER A 63 14.14 -3.66 19.69
N ALA A 64 14.18 -2.89 18.60
CA ALA A 64 14.20 -1.43 18.64
C ALA A 64 12.80 -0.82 18.88
N GLY A 65 11.76 -1.66 18.93
CA GLY A 65 10.36 -1.28 19.12
C GLY A 65 9.45 -1.78 18.00
N THR A 66 8.22 -2.16 18.34
CA THR A 66 7.25 -2.70 17.38
C THR A 66 6.79 -1.67 16.36
N LEU A 67 6.67 -0.40 16.75
CA LEU A 67 6.26 0.69 15.85
C LEU A 67 7.30 1.02 14.77
N PRO A 68 8.58 1.33 15.11
CA PRO A 68 9.59 1.57 14.08
C PRO A 68 9.84 0.33 13.21
N TRP A 69 9.68 -0.88 13.76
CA TRP A 69 9.72 -2.13 13.00
C TRP A 69 8.59 -2.23 11.97
N LEU A 70 7.32 -2.08 12.39
CA LEU A 70 6.16 -2.10 11.49
C LEU A 70 6.25 -1.00 10.43
N GLN A 71 6.67 0.20 10.82
CA GLN A 71 6.84 1.31 9.91
C GLN A 71 7.95 1.02 8.88
N GLY A 72 9.04 0.37 9.27
CA GLY A 72 10.09 -0.08 8.35
C GLY A 72 9.60 -1.11 7.33
N ILE A 73 8.71 -2.02 7.74
CA ILE A 73 8.08 -2.99 6.83
C ILE A 73 7.15 -2.30 5.84
N ILE A 74 6.27 -1.41 6.32
CA ILE A 74 5.22 -0.79 5.51
C ILE A 74 5.79 0.31 4.60
N CYS A 75 6.66 1.19 5.11
CA CYS A 75 7.19 2.32 4.35
C CYS A 75 8.31 1.93 3.38
N ASN A 76 9.14 0.93 3.70
CA ASN A 76 10.30 0.53 2.89
C ASN A 76 10.19 -0.93 2.40
N MET A 77 9.00 -1.35 1.96
CA MET A 77 8.77 -2.71 1.46
C MET A 77 9.53 -3.00 0.16
N ASN A 78 9.61 -2.00 -0.73
CA ASN A 78 10.20 -2.14 -2.06
C ASN A 78 11.71 -1.86 -2.12
N ASN A 79 12.38 -1.66 -0.96
CA ASN A 79 13.80 -1.29 -0.86
C ASN A 79 14.24 -0.25 -1.91
N PRO A 80 13.67 0.98 -1.88
CA PRO A 80 14.10 2.01 -2.80
C PRO A 80 15.59 2.32 -2.62
N CYS A 81 16.29 2.40 -3.74
CA CYS A 81 17.70 2.73 -3.81
C CYS A 81 17.88 4.25 -3.96
N PHE A 82 18.60 4.88 -3.03
CA PHE A 82 18.87 6.32 -3.07
C PHE A 82 20.30 6.60 -3.54
N ARG A 83 20.49 7.67 -4.31
CA ARG A 83 21.82 8.13 -4.79
C ARG A 83 22.65 8.85 -3.72
N HIS A 84 22.04 9.21 -2.60
CA HIS A 84 22.64 10.01 -1.55
C HIS A 84 22.46 9.31 -0.20
N PRO A 85 23.40 9.50 0.74
CA PRO A 85 23.34 8.86 2.04
C PRO A 85 22.03 9.21 2.75
N THR A 86 21.37 8.19 3.25
CA THR A 86 20.14 8.39 4.02
C THR A 86 20.47 8.84 5.44
N ALA A 87 19.56 9.56 6.11
CA ALA A 87 19.81 10.08 7.45
C ALA A 87 20.19 8.99 8.48
N GLY A 88 19.75 7.75 8.27
CA GLY A 88 20.10 6.61 9.12
C GLY A 88 21.52 6.05 8.92
N GLU A 89 22.26 6.50 7.91
CA GLU A 89 23.69 6.16 7.71
C GLU A 89 24.62 7.15 8.42
N ALA A 90 24.13 8.33 8.79
CA ALA A 90 24.91 9.32 9.52
C ALA A 90 25.12 8.87 10.99
N PRO A 91 26.33 9.04 11.55
CA PRO A 91 26.60 8.66 12.92
C PRO A 91 25.73 9.47 13.90
N GLY A 92 25.13 8.78 14.87
CA GLY A 92 24.34 9.42 15.93
C GLY A 92 22.86 9.68 15.60
N VAL A 93 22.42 9.46 14.36
CA VAL A 93 20.99 9.59 13.98
C VAL A 93 20.40 8.20 13.74
N VAL A 94 19.43 7.81 14.58
CA VAL A 94 18.80 6.49 14.51
C VAL A 94 17.31 6.64 14.19
N GLY A 95 16.98 6.43 12.91
CA GLY A 95 15.59 6.34 12.43
C GLY A 95 15.16 7.55 11.60
N ASN A 96 14.49 7.27 10.48
CA ASN A 96 14.07 8.27 9.50
C ASN A 96 12.55 8.55 9.56
N PHE A 97 11.96 8.45 10.77
CA PHE A 97 10.51 8.37 10.98
C PHE A 97 9.89 9.57 11.70
N GLU A 98 10.68 10.59 12.04
CA GLU A 98 10.21 11.78 12.74
C GLU A 98 9.19 12.61 11.93
N GLY A 99 9.18 12.45 10.61
CA GLY A 99 8.22 13.11 9.71
C GLY A 99 6.90 12.37 9.49
N SER A 100 6.71 11.15 10.01
CA SER A 100 5.48 10.40 9.73
C SER A 100 4.30 10.86 10.57
N ILE A 101 3.11 10.93 9.97
CA ILE A 101 1.86 11.27 10.68
C ILE A 101 1.61 10.30 11.83
N LEU A 102 2.00 9.02 11.67
CA LEU A 102 1.83 7.99 12.68
C LEU A 102 2.69 8.22 13.92
N SER A 103 3.95 8.65 13.76
CA SER A 103 4.82 8.96 14.90
C SER A 103 4.33 10.21 15.65
N ARG A 104 3.83 11.22 14.92
CA ARG A 104 3.17 12.40 15.50
C ARG A 104 1.90 12.06 16.27
N LEU A 105 1.00 11.28 15.68
CA LEU A 105 -0.22 10.83 16.36
C LEU A 105 0.09 10.01 17.61
N LEU A 106 1.09 9.14 17.57
CA LEU A 106 1.48 8.34 18.73
C LEU A 106 2.09 9.19 19.85
N THR A 107 2.88 10.20 19.49
CA THR A 107 3.47 11.12 20.47
C THR A 107 2.41 12.02 21.11
N GLU A 108 1.48 12.56 20.31
CA GLU A 108 0.32 13.31 20.82
C GLU A 108 -0.58 12.44 21.71
N ALA A 109 -0.91 11.22 21.26
CA ALA A 109 -1.71 10.29 22.05
C ALA A 109 -1.03 9.96 23.38
N ARG A 110 0.29 9.71 23.38
CA ARG A 110 1.07 9.50 24.61
C ARG A 110 1.04 10.72 25.52
N GLN A 111 1.24 11.91 24.98
CA GLN A 111 1.21 13.15 25.77
C GLN A 111 -0.15 13.36 26.42
N VAL A 112 -1.24 13.14 25.69
CA VAL A 112 -2.61 13.23 26.23
C VAL A 112 -2.86 12.17 27.30
N LEU A 113 -2.39 10.93 27.08
CA LEU A 113 -2.49 9.83 28.05
C LEU A 113 -1.72 10.10 29.34
N LEU A 114 -0.52 10.70 29.25
CA LEU A 114 0.31 11.01 30.41
C LEU A 114 -0.18 12.24 31.17
N ARG A 115 -0.79 13.21 30.48
CA ARG A 115 -1.32 14.45 31.08
C ARG A 115 -2.73 14.29 31.66
N THR A 116 -3.52 13.37 31.11
CA THR A 116 -4.89 13.10 31.58
C THR A 116 -4.89 12.17 32.78
N ASN A 117 -5.62 12.54 33.84
CA ASN A 117 -5.86 11.63 34.95
C ASN A 117 -6.56 10.35 34.46
N ARG A 118 -5.93 9.18 34.68
CA ARG A 118 -6.39 7.85 34.22
C ARG A 118 -7.87 7.61 34.51
N GLN A 119 -8.37 8.08 35.66
CA GLN A 119 -9.77 7.96 36.04
C GLN A 119 -10.74 8.73 35.13
N ARG A 120 -10.35 9.92 34.64
CA ARG A 120 -11.16 10.69 33.68
C ARG A 120 -11.17 10.01 32.31
N LEU A 121 -10.02 9.51 31.85
CA LEU A 121 -9.90 8.81 30.57
C LEU A 121 -10.77 7.55 30.54
N LEU A 122 -10.75 6.76 31.63
CA LEU A 122 -11.58 5.56 31.76
C LEU A 122 -13.09 5.88 31.74
N ARG A 123 -13.52 6.99 32.35
CA ARG A 123 -14.92 7.43 32.31
C ARG A 123 -15.34 7.90 30.91
N SER A 124 -14.49 8.67 30.22
CA SER A 124 -14.78 9.10 28.85
C SER A 124 -14.85 7.91 27.90
N PHE A 125 -13.95 6.93 28.06
CA PHE A 125 -13.93 5.74 27.23
C PHE A 125 -15.12 4.82 27.50
N SER A 126 -15.52 4.64 28.77
CA SER A 126 -16.70 3.86 29.13
C SER A 126 -18.00 4.48 28.58
N GLN A 127 -18.07 5.81 28.48
CA GLN A 127 -19.18 6.51 27.84
C GLN A 127 -19.21 6.36 26.32
N LEU A 128 -18.04 6.25 25.66
CA LEU A 128 -17.93 6.14 24.20
C LEU A 128 -18.06 4.70 23.67
N LEU A 129 -17.63 3.70 24.45
CA LEU A 129 -17.73 2.27 24.09
C LEU A 129 -19.12 1.83 23.59
N PRO A 130 -20.23 2.17 24.27
CA PRO A 130 -21.56 1.77 23.81
C PRO A 130 -21.96 2.45 22.50
N VAL A 131 -21.49 3.68 22.24
CA VAL A 131 -21.74 4.40 20.98
C VAL A 131 -21.00 3.74 19.82
N LEU A 132 -19.72 3.40 20.02
CA LEU A 132 -18.91 2.69 19.03
C LEU A 132 -19.46 1.29 18.73
N ARG A 133 -19.94 0.55 19.74
CA ARG A 133 -20.59 -0.75 19.54
C ARG A 133 -21.87 -0.64 18.71
N ARG A 134 -22.67 0.41 18.90
CA ARG A 134 -23.85 0.67 18.06
C ARG A 134 -23.44 0.96 16.61
N LEU A 135 -22.41 1.77 16.39
CA LEU A 135 -21.91 2.09 15.04
C LEU A 135 -21.25 0.88 14.35
N GLN A 136 -20.54 0.03 15.09
CA GLN A 136 -19.95 -1.20 14.55
C GLN A 136 -21.02 -2.22 14.17
N GLY A 137 -22.12 -2.30 14.92
CA GLY A 137 -23.29 -3.10 14.56
C GLY A 137 -23.99 -2.60 13.28
N ILE A 138 -24.00 -1.29 13.05
CA ILE A 138 -24.50 -0.68 11.81
C ILE A 138 -23.58 -1.00 10.62
N GLY A 139 -22.26 -0.90 10.79
CA GLY A 139 -21.28 -1.22 9.74
C GLY A 139 -21.20 -2.71 9.39
N ALA A 140 -21.44 -3.61 10.36
CA ALA A 140 -21.48 -5.05 10.11
C ALA A 140 -22.72 -5.49 9.31
N ARG A 141 -23.84 -4.76 9.42
CA ARG A 141 -25.07 -5.01 8.63
C ARG A 141 -24.86 -4.71 7.14
N GLN A 142 -24.02 -3.72 6.82
CA GLN A 142 -23.84 -3.24 5.44
C GLN A 142 -22.89 -4.11 4.59
N ARG A 143 -22.05 -4.95 5.23
CA ARG A 143 -21.11 -5.87 4.53
C ARG A 143 -21.75 -7.22 4.16
N GLY A 144 -22.97 -7.50 4.62
CA GLY A 144 -23.67 -8.78 4.41
C GLY A 144 -24.49 -8.91 3.12
N GLU A 145 -24.70 -7.84 2.36
CA GLU A 145 -25.63 -7.87 1.20
C GLU A 145 -24.95 -8.00 -0.18
N HIS A 146 -23.63 -8.23 -0.24
CA HIS A 146 -22.88 -8.30 -1.49
C HIS A 146 -22.39 -9.72 -1.84
N TRP A 147 -23.15 -10.80 -1.61
CA TRP A 147 -22.95 -12.09 -2.30
C TRP A 147 -24.23 -12.94 -2.25
N GLY A 148 -25.01 -12.97 -3.33
CA GLY A 148 -26.15 -13.88 -3.47
C GLY A 148 -26.81 -13.81 -4.84
N TRP A 149 -26.37 -14.67 -5.77
CA TRP A 149 -27.02 -14.91 -7.06
C TRP A 149 -28.29 -15.76 -6.87
N GLY A 150 -29.41 -15.38 -7.51
CA GLY A 150 -30.51 -16.32 -7.82
C GLY A 150 -31.96 -15.80 -7.76
N VAL A 151 -32.60 -15.77 -8.94
CA VAL A 151 -34.01 -16.08 -9.23
C VAL A 151 -35.11 -15.13 -8.69
N TRP A 152 -35.75 -14.39 -9.60
CA TRP A 152 -36.97 -13.59 -9.34
C TRP A 152 -38.23 -14.47 -9.31
N GLY A 153 -38.64 -14.87 -8.11
CA GLY A 153 -39.93 -15.51 -7.86
C GLY A 153 -40.78 -14.64 -6.92
N LYS A 154 -41.95 -14.22 -7.42
CA LYS A 154 -43.02 -13.47 -6.74
C LYS A 154 -43.23 -13.99 -5.30
N ARG A 155 -43.09 -13.11 -4.30
CA ARG A 155 -43.41 -13.40 -2.89
C ARG A 155 -44.14 -12.20 -2.28
N ASP A 156 -45.20 -12.51 -1.55
CA ASP A 156 -46.08 -11.60 -0.83
C ASP A 156 -45.33 -10.62 0.09
N PRO A 157 -45.93 -9.47 0.46
CA PRO A 157 -45.28 -8.52 1.35
C PRO A 157 -44.96 -9.16 2.70
N PRO A 158 -43.73 -9.01 3.23
CA PRO A 158 -43.38 -9.53 4.55
C PRO A 158 -44.15 -8.77 5.65
N PRO A 159 -44.49 -9.42 6.77
CA PRO A 159 -45.12 -8.76 7.90
C PRO A 159 -44.17 -7.71 8.49
N ALA A 160 -44.74 -6.63 9.01
CA ALA A 160 -44.01 -5.52 9.61
C ALA A 160 -42.98 -6.02 10.65
N ASP A 161 -41.69 -5.76 10.36
CA ASP A 161 -40.56 -6.08 11.24
C ASP A 161 -40.56 -5.11 12.45
N PRO A 162 -40.67 -5.61 13.70
CA PRO A 162 -40.75 -4.76 14.88
C PRO A 162 -39.40 -4.13 15.28
N SER A 163 -38.35 -4.30 14.48
CA SER A 163 -36.99 -3.80 14.78
C SER A 163 -36.54 -2.57 13.96
N SER A 164 -37.42 -2.01 13.11
CA SER A 164 -37.18 -0.70 12.49
C SER A 164 -37.55 0.44 13.45
N PRO A 165 -36.72 1.49 13.62
CA PRO A 165 -37.17 2.66 14.36
C PRO A 165 -38.38 3.24 13.61
N PRO A 166 -39.52 3.51 14.28
CA PRO A 166 -40.65 4.12 13.61
C PRO A 166 -40.19 5.45 13.02
N ALA A 167 -40.57 5.74 11.79
CA ALA A 167 -40.28 7.03 11.21
C ALA A 167 -40.98 8.09 12.07
N ARG A 168 -40.18 8.84 12.84
CA ARG A 168 -40.67 9.86 13.76
C ARG A 168 -40.71 11.22 13.05
N PRO A 169 -41.69 12.08 13.38
CA PRO A 169 -41.75 13.41 12.81
C PRO A 169 -40.50 14.21 13.19
N VAL A 170 -40.04 15.09 12.30
CA VAL A 170 -38.81 15.89 12.46
C VAL A 170 -38.73 16.60 13.81
N ARG A 171 -39.87 17.09 14.31
CA ARG A 171 -39.97 17.77 15.62
C ARG A 171 -39.45 16.94 16.80
N ASP A 172 -39.55 15.61 16.75
CA ASP A 172 -39.15 14.73 17.85
C ASP A 172 -37.62 14.56 17.92
N TYR A 173 -36.91 14.87 16.84
CA TYR A 173 -35.44 14.87 16.78
C TYR A 173 -34.83 16.22 17.16
N LEU A 174 -35.62 17.28 17.16
CA LEU A 174 -35.16 18.64 17.37
C LEU A 174 -35.47 19.07 18.80
N LYS A 175 -34.46 19.62 19.49
CA LYS A 175 -34.66 20.19 20.82
C LYS A 175 -35.53 21.45 20.70
N GLY A 176 -36.67 21.46 21.38
CA GLY A 176 -37.64 22.54 21.29
C GLY A 176 -37.02 23.88 21.67
N ASN A 177 -37.27 24.91 20.85
CA ASN A 177 -36.96 26.31 21.14
C ASN A 177 -35.47 26.70 21.24
N GLU A 178 -34.54 25.82 20.88
CA GLU A 178 -33.10 26.08 21.05
C GLU A 178 -32.32 26.21 19.74
N THR A 179 -32.59 25.41 18.71
CA THR A 179 -31.73 25.37 17.50
C THR A 179 -32.51 25.55 16.20
N PHE A 180 -32.83 24.46 15.50
CA PHE A 180 -33.38 24.50 14.14
C PHE A 180 -34.87 24.90 14.13
N SER A 181 -35.64 24.48 15.14
CA SER A 181 -37.07 24.82 15.27
C SER A 181 -37.31 26.33 15.48
N ARG A 182 -36.40 27.02 16.19
CA ARG A 182 -36.46 28.47 16.38
C ARG A 182 -36.08 29.20 15.09
N PHE A 183 -35.03 28.75 14.41
CA PHE A 183 -34.61 29.31 13.12
C PHE A 183 -35.74 29.26 12.06
N LEU A 184 -36.42 28.10 11.94
CA LEU A 184 -37.55 27.93 11.02
C LEU A 184 -38.78 28.77 11.35
N ARG A 185 -38.99 29.12 12.63
CA ARG A 185 -40.18 29.88 13.08
C ARG A 185 -39.97 31.39 13.10
N THR A 186 -38.75 31.87 13.36
CA THR A 186 -38.52 33.30 13.60
C THR A 186 -37.62 33.99 12.59
N ASN A 187 -36.77 33.26 11.87
CA ASN A 187 -35.74 33.87 11.03
C ASN A 187 -35.92 33.55 9.54
N THR A 188 -36.60 32.46 9.20
CA THR A 188 -36.96 32.16 7.82
C THR A 188 -38.30 32.81 7.47
N SER A 189 -38.36 33.50 6.33
CA SER A 189 -39.58 34.08 5.74
C SER A 189 -40.52 33.01 5.13
N LEU A 190 -40.72 31.91 5.86
CA LEU A 190 -41.58 30.80 5.44
C LEU A 190 -43.00 31.00 6.00
N PRO A 191 -44.06 30.69 5.24
CA PRO A 191 -45.43 30.68 5.76
C PRO A 191 -45.57 29.67 6.91
N PRO A 192 -46.32 29.98 7.99
CA PRO A 192 -46.39 29.15 9.18
C PRO A 192 -46.94 27.74 8.91
N ALA A 193 -47.85 27.61 7.93
CA ALA A 193 -48.40 26.32 7.51
C ALA A 193 -47.33 25.37 6.96
N LEU A 194 -46.36 25.91 6.21
CA LEU A 194 -45.27 25.11 5.62
C LEU A 194 -44.29 24.64 6.71
N VAL A 195 -44.07 25.45 7.73
CA VAL A 195 -43.19 25.10 8.86
C VAL A 195 -43.80 23.94 9.65
N ASP A 196 -45.11 23.95 9.89
CA ASP A 196 -45.77 22.87 10.62
C ASP A 196 -45.82 21.56 9.81
N GLU A 197 -45.93 21.65 8.48
CA GLU A 197 -45.82 20.49 7.58
C GLU A 197 -44.39 19.90 7.59
N LEU A 198 -43.36 20.76 7.52
CA LEU A 198 -41.95 20.34 7.58
C LEU A 198 -41.60 19.69 8.92
N MET A 199 -42.15 20.21 10.02
CA MET A 199 -41.96 19.67 11.37
C MET A 199 -42.72 18.36 11.59
N GLY A 200 -43.76 18.11 10.80
CA GLY A 200 -44.53 16.86 10.75
C GLY A 200 -43.97 15.79 9.80
N ALA A 201 -43.03 16.15 8.92
CA ALA A 201 -42.47 15.23 7.94
C ALA A 201 -41.73 14.06 8.62
N GLN A 202 -41.91 12.86 8.09
CA GLN A 202 -41.28 11.64 8.62
C GLN A 202 -39.91 11.45 7.97
N LEU A 203 -38.84 11.56 8.76
CA LEU A 203 -37.48 11.35 8.27
C LEU A 203 -37.05 9.90 8.53
N SER A 204 -36.76 9.18 7.45
CA SER A 204 -36.05 7.90 7.49
C SER A 204 -34.58 8.15 7.12
N PRO A 205 -33.64 8.15 8.07
CA PRO A 205 -32.24 8.39 7.77
C PRO A 205 -31.62 7.16 7.11
N ARG A 206 -31.88 6.98 5.81
CA ARG A 206 -31.04 6.18 4.91
C ARG A 206 -29.89 7.09 4.46
N ILE A 207 -28.72 6.89 5.03
CA ILE A 207 -27.50 7.56 4.59
C ILE A 207 -26.96 6.74 3.41
N VAL A 208 -26.96 7.35 2.22
CA VAL A 208 -26.34 6.80 0.99
C VAL A 208 -24.82 6.90 1.10
#